data_AF-A0A535IPS1-F1
#
_entry.id   AF-A0A535IPS1-F1
#
_cell.length_a   1.000
_cell.length_b   1.000
_cell.length_c   1.000
_cell.angle_alpha   90.00
_cell.angle_beta   90.00
_cell.angle_gamma   90.00
#
_symmetry.space_group_name_H-M   'P 1'
#
loop_
_entity.id
_entity.type
_entity.pdbx_description
1 polymer ?
#
loop_
_entity_poly.entity_id
_entity_poly.type
_entity_poly.pdbx_seq_one_letter_code
_entity_poly.pdbx_strand_id
1 'polypeptide(L)'
;MQPGFAGQWSVKDVIAHVSAYEQWLVTWLSSAKRGVLPKPSIVNSPDVDARNAVIYEANKHRPLPDVMDDAEQVFRALVSEVESLPDDDLSNERRTAWFIEPFWKESIPLYQAIADDSYEHYHEHLPSLRAWIDEQ
;
A
#
# COMPACT_ATOMS: atom_id res chain seq x y z
N MET A 1 11.70 -4.64 9.88
CA MET A 1 12.51 -4.32 8.69
C MET A 1 12.53 -5.52 7.78
N GLN A 2 11.89 -5.43 6.61
CA GLN A 2 12.04 -6.44 5.58
C GLN A 2 13.36 -6.23 4.82
N PRO A 3 14.06 -7.31 4.44
CA PRO A 3 15.42 -7.22 3.91
C PRO A 3 15.42 -6.68 2.47
N GLY A 4 15.58 -5.37 2.31
CA GLY A 4 15.79 -4.74 1.00
C GLY A 4 16.05 -3.22 1.00
N PHE A 5 15.85 -2.54 2.12
CA PHE A 5 15.47 -1.13 2.10
C PHE A 5 16.60 -0.08 2.04
N ALA A 6 17.89 -0.44 2.15
CA ALA A 6 19.00 0.53 2.16
C ALA A 6 20.21 0.03 1.36
N GLY A 7 20.04 -0.10 0.04
CA GLY A 7 21.17 -0.35 -0.86
C GLY A 7 20.83 -0.78 -2.29
N GLN A 8 19.62 -1.30 -2.54
CA GLN A 8 19.23 -1.77 -3.88
C GLN A 8 18.15 -0.91 -4.56
N TRP A 9 17.28 -0.26 -3.77
CA TRP A 9 16.19 0.57 -4.30
C TRP A 9 16.56 2.05 -4.32
N SER A 10 16.20 2.72 -5.40
CA SER A 10 16.25 4.18 -5.49
C SER A 10 15.06 4.83 -4.77
N VAL A 11 15.14 6.14 -4.52
CA VAL A 11 14.00 6.93 -4.01
C VAL A 11 12.74 6.72 -4.85
N LYS A 12 12.88 6.63 -6.18
CA LYS A 12 11.78 6.33 -7.11
C LYS A 12 11.14 4.98 -6.82
N ASP A 13 11.94 3.96 -6.55
CA ASP A 13 11.44 2.60 -6.31
C ASP A 13 10.67 2.53 -4.98
N VAL A 14 11.10 3.29 -3.97
CA VAL A 14 10.35 3.46 -2.71
C VAL A 14 9.00 4.14 -2.96
N ILE A 15 8.96 5.20 -3.76
CA ILE A 15 7.70 5.89 -4.09
C ILE A 15 6.75 4.96 -4.84
N ALA A 16 7.25 4.23 -5.84
CA ALA A 16 6.46 3.25 -6.58
C ALA A 16 5.91 2.13 -5.67
N HIS A 17 6.73 1.66 -4.72
CA HIS A 17 6.35 0.66 -3.75
C HIS A 17 5.19 1.12 -2.86
N VAL A 18 5.32 2.29 -2.23
CA VAL A 18 4.26 2.82 -1.36
C VAL A 18 2.98 3.07 -2.14
N SER A 19 3.09 3.72 -3.30
CA SER A 19 1.94 4.01 -4.17
C SER A 19 1.21 2.74 -4.63
N ALA A 20 1.92 1.63 -4.86
CA ALA A 20 1.27 0.38 -5.24
C ALA A 20 0.39 -0.19 -4.12
N TYR A 21 0.83 -0.15 -2.86
CA TYR A 21 0.03 -0.61 -1.73
C TYR A 21 -1.19 0.28 -1.51
N GLU A 22 -1.05 1.60 -1.64
CA GLU A 22 -2.19 2.53 -1.58
C GLU A 22 -3.21 2.27 -2.70
N GLN A 23 -2.75 1.98 -3.92
CA GLN A 23 -3.64 1.66 -5.04
C GLN A 23 -4.39 0.34 -4.81
N TRP A 24 -3.75 -0.63 -4.17
CA TRP A 24 -4.39 -1.88 -3.77
C TRP A 24 -5.45 -1.62 -2.69
N LEU A 25 -5.14 -0.77 -1.70
CA LEU A 25 -6.08 -0.33 -0.68
C LEU A 25 -7.29 0.38 -1.29
N VAL A 26 -7.10 1.30 -2.26
CA VAL A 26 -8.20 1.95 -3.02
C VAL A 26 -9.12 0.91 -3.67
N THR A 27 -8.53 -0.04 -4.41
CA THR A 27 -9.29 -1.09 -5.11
C THR A 27 -10.10 -1.94 -4.12
N TRP A 28 -9.51 -2.20 -2.96
CA TRP A 28 -10.13 -2.97 -1.89
C TRP A 28 -11.27 -2.22 -1.23
N LEU A 29 -11.07 -0.97 -0.80
CA LEU A 29 -12.11 -0.11 -0.20
C LEU A 29 -13.31 0.00 -1.13
N SER A 30 -13.06 0.22 -2.41
CA SER A 30 -14.09 0.28 -3.45
C SER A 30 -14.86 -1.04 -3.58
N SER A 31 -14.19 -2.18 -3.44
CA SER A 31 -14.81 -3.52 -3.49
C SER A 31 -15.62 -3.82 -2.22
N ALA A 32 -15.09 -3.48 -1.05
CA ALA A 32 -15.76 -3.62 0.24
C ALA A 32 -17.07 -2.81 0.31
N LYS A 33 -17.07 -1.59 -0.23
CA LYS A 33 -18.28 -0.75 -0.36
C LYS A 33 -19.37 -1.40 -1.20
N ARG A 34 -18.99 -2.09 -2.28
CA ARG A 34 -19.92 -2.82 -3.15
C ARG A 34 -20.32 -4.19 -2.62
N GLY A 35 -19.73 -4.65 -1.51
CA GLY A 35 -19.94 -6.00 -0.98
C GLY A 35 -19.43 -7.09 -1.92
N VAL A 36 -18.42 -6.79 -2.74
CA VAL A 36 -17.81 -7.76 -3.68
C VAL A 36 -16.41 -8.11 -3.24
N LEU A 37 -16.03 -9.38 -3.43
CA LEU A 37 -14.65 -9.80 -3.25
C LEU A 37 -13.83 -9.44 -4.50
N PRO A 38 -12.70 -8.74 -4.37
CA PRO A 38 -11.78 -8.58 -5.49
C PRO A 38 -11.25 -9.96 -5.90
N LYS A 39 -10.99 -10.15 -7.20
CA LYS A 39 -10.41 -11.39 -7.69
C LYS A 39 -9.02 -11.59 -7.07
N PRO A 40 -8.65 -12.81 -6.64
CA PRO A 40 -7.31 -13.10 -6.16
C PRO A 40 -6.25 -12.69 -7.19
N SER A 41 -5.15 -12.13 -6.70
CA SER A 41 -4.01 -11.67 -7.49
C SER A 41 -2.72 -11.76 -6.66
N ILE A 42 -1.59 -11.35 -7.23
CA ILE A 42 -0.31 -11.30 -6.49
C ILE A 42 -0.40 -10.43 -5.23
N VAL A 43 -1.28 -9.42 -5.23
CA VAL A 43 -1.58 -8.56 -4.08
C VAL A 43 -1.89 -9.43 -2.87
N ASN A 44 -2.66 -10.50 -3.09
CA ASN A 44 -3.06 -11.47 -2.08
C ASN A 44 -1.96 -12.43 -1.65
N SER A 45 -0.75 -12.39 -2.20
CA SER A 45 0.32 -13.30 -1.78
C SER A 45 0.76 -13.02 -0.33
N PRO A 46 0.95 -14.06 0.53
CA PRO A 46 1.58 -13.88 1.84
C PRO A 46 3.09 -13.63 1.71
N ASP A 47 3.66 -13.93 0.54
CA ASP A 47 5.05 -13.65 0.22
C ASP A 47 5.19 -12.17 -0.15
N VAL A 48 5.63 -11.38 0.84
CA VAL A 48 5.81 -9.94 0.68
C VAL A 48 6.93 -9.61 -0.31
N ASP A 49 7.98 -10.43 -0.34
CA ASP A 49 9.10 -10.22 -1.27
C ASP A 49 8.64 -10.44 -2.72
N ALA A 50 7.79 -11.44 -2.96
CA ALA A 50 7.19 -11.65 -4.28
C ALA A 50 6.29 -10.47 -4.71
N ARG A 51 5.53 -9.88 -3.79
CA ARG A 51 4.74 -8.66 -4.07
C ARG A 51 5.63 -7.49 -4.44
N ASN A 52 6.67 -7.27 -3.63
CA ASN A 52 7.62 -6.18 -3.82
C ASN A 52 8.40 -6.33 -5.13
N ALA A 53 8.76 -7.57 -5.51
CA ALA A 53 9.42 -7.86 -6.78
C ALA A 53 8.56 -7.49 -7.99
N VAL A 54 7.24 -7.77 -7.95
CA VAL A 54 6.33 -7.37 -9.05
C VAL A 54 6.25 -5.86 -9.18
N ILE A 55 6.18 -5.13 -8.07
CA ILE A 55 6.14 -3.67 -8.08
C ILE A 55 7.46 -3.11 -8.64
N TYR A 56 8.59 -3.63 -8.18
CA TYR A 56 9.91 -3.22 -8.65
C TYR A 56 10.06 -3.45 -10.15
N GLU A 57 9.75 -4.66 -10.64
CA GLU A 57 9.88 -5.01 -12.05
C GLU A 57 9.00 -4.13 -12.96
N ALA A 58 7.80 -3.76 -12.49
CA ALA A 58 6.90 -2.86 -13.23
C ALA A 58 7.42 -1.40 -13.30
N ASN A 59 8.25 -0.96 -12.34
CA ASN A 59 8.64 0.45 -12.20
C ASN A 59 10.14 0.72 -12.45
N LYS A 60 11.00 -0.29 -12.49
CA LYS A 60 12.46 -0.12 -12.59
C LYS A 60 12.91 0.73 -13.79
N HIS A 61 12.21 0.64 -14.92
CA HIS A 61 12.51 1.42 -16.14
C HIS A 61 11.64 2.67 -16.33
N ARG A 62 10.69 2.94 -15.44
CA ARG A 62 9.85 4.14 -15.52
C ARG A 62 10.63 5.39 -15.09
N PRO A 63 10.39 6.54 -15.74
CA PRO A 63 11.00 7.80 -15.31
C PRO A 63 10.33 8.28 -14.01
N LEU A 64 11.08 9.02 -13.18
CA LEU A 64 10.58 9.52 -11.89
C LEU A 64 9.30 10.37 -12.00
N PRO A 65 9.16 11.30 -12.98
CA PRO A 65 7.93 12.09 -13.12
C PRO A 65 6.67 11.23 -13.24
N ASP A 66 6.68 10.19 -14.07
CA ASP A 66 5.52 9.30 -14.24
C ASP A 66 5.17 8.56 -12.94
N VAL A 67 6.17 8.17 -12.15
CA VAL A 67 5.95 7.51 -10.86
C VAL A 67 5.38 8.48 -9.82
N MET A 68 5.83 9.74 -9.84
CA MET A 68 5.30 10.80 -8.99
C MET A 68 3.85 11.14 -9.35
N ASP A 69 3.55 11.27 -10.64
CA ASP A 69 2.20 11.56 -11.13
C ASP A 69 1.21 10.46 -10.74
N ASP A 70 1.63 9.19 -10.81
CA ASP A 70 0.84 8.06 -10.33
C ASP A 70 0.62 8.14 -8.81
N ALA A 71 1.68 8.37 -8.03
CA ALA A 71 1.57 8.48 -6.58
C ALA A 71 0.60 9.58 -6.15
N GLU A 72 0.62 10.74 -6.81
CA GLU A 72 -0.29 11.84 -6.52
C GLU A 72 -1.75 11.48 -6.85
N GLN A 73 -1.98 10.79 -7.97
CA GLN A 73 -3.31 10.33 -8.37
C GLN A 73 -3.86 9.27 -7.40
N VAL A 74 -3.02 8.30 -7.02
CA VAL A 74 -3.38 7.23 -6.08
C VAL A 74 -3.70 7.82 -4.71
N PHE A 75 -2.87 8.73 -4.21
CA PHE A 75 -3.11 9.38 -2.92
C PHE A 75 -4.45 10.12 -2.89
N ARG A 76 -4.78 10.88 -3.94
CA ARG A 76 -6.10 11.54 -4.06
C ARG A 76 -7.24 10.53 -4.09
N ALA A 77 -7.09 9.43 -4.82
CA ALA A 77 -8.10 8.38 -4.87
C ALA A 77 -8.30 7.73 -3.49
N LEU A 78 -7.21 7.48 -2.76
CA LEU A 78 -7.26 6.93 -1.41
C LEU A 78 -7.99 7.87 -0.44
N VAL A 79 -7.64 9.15 -0.43
CA VAL A 79 -8.34 10.16 0.39
C VAL A 79 -9.82 10.17 0.07
N SER A 80 -10.21 10.22 -1.21
CA SER A 80 -11.61 10.20 -1.63
C SER A 80 -12.35 8.93 -1.21
N GLU A 81 -11.69 7.76 -1.28
CA GLU A 81 -12.27 6.50 -0.82
C GLU A 81 -12.44 6.48 0.70
N VAL A 82 -11.47 6.98 1.47
CA VAL A 82 -11.57 7.04 2.94
C VAL A 82 -12.65 8.03 3.39
N GLU A 83 -12.70 9.23 2.80
CA GLU A 83 -13.70 10.27 3.14
C GLU A 83 -15.15 9.87 2.87
N SER A 84 -15.36 8.90 1.98
CA SER A 84 -16.70 8.38 1.68
C SER A 84 -17.10 7.16 2.50
N LEU A 85 -16.27 6.75 3.46
CA LEU A 85 -16.64 5.73 4.45
C LEU A 85 -17.49 6.36 5.56
N PRO A 86 -18.57 5.69 6.02
CA PRO A 86 -19.19 6.03 7.29
C PRO A 86 -18.22 5.84 8.45
N ASP A 87 -18.21 6.75 9.44
CA ASP A 87 -17.33 6.65 10.61
C ASP A 87 -17.43 5.30 11.33
N ASP A 88 -18.65 4.76 11.46
CA ASP A 88 -18.90 3.45 12.08
C ASP A 88 -18.17 2.30 11.36
N ASP A 89 -17.95 2.42 10.04
CA ASP A 89 -17.23 1.41 9.26
C ASP A 89 -15.74 1.38 9.58
N LEU A 90 -15.13 2.49 10.04
CA LEU A 90 -13.71 2.56 10.38
C LEU A 90 -13.35 1.60 11.54
N SER A 91 -14.26 1.45 12.50
CA SER A 91 -14.12 0.50 13.62
C SER A 91 -14.62 -0.91 13.33
N ASN A 92 -15.19 -1.15 12.14
CA ASN A 92 -15.91 -2.38 11.85
C ASN A 92 -14.99 -3.48 11.28
N GLU A 93 -14.58 -4.40 12.15
CA GLU A 93 -13.78 -5.58 11.79
C GLU A 93 -14.45 -6.50 10.76
N ARG A 94 -15.79 -6.47 10.62
CA ARG A 94 -16.45 -7.27 9.57
C ARG A 94 -16.11 -6.77 8.18
N ARG A 95 -15.67 -5.52 8.01
CA ARG A 95 -15.20 -5.01 6.72
C ARG A 95 -13.89 -5.66 6.29
N THR A 96 -13.06 -6.12 7.23
CA THR A 96 -11.82 -6.86 6.99
C THR A 96 -11.97 -8.37 7.15
N ALA A 97 -13.07 -8.88 7.73
CA ALA A 97 -13.29 -10.31 8.00
C ALA A 97 -13.30 -11.22 6.76
N TRP A 98 -13.52 -10.66 5.56
CA TRP A 98 -13.44 -11.41 4.29
C TRP A 98 -12.00 -11.53 3.75
N PHE A 99 -11.04 -10.94 4.46
CA PHE A 99 -9.61 -10.83 4.14
C PHE A 99 -8.74 -11.74 5.02
N ILE A 100 -9.36 -12.76 5.64
CA ILE A 100 -8.67 -13.79 6.41
C ILE A 100 -7.98 -14.74 5.43
N GLU A 101 -6.65 -14.64 5.44
CA GLU A 101 -5.68 -15.25 4.53
C GLU A 101 -5.72 -14.76 3.05
N PRO A 102 -4.56 -14.37 2.49
CA PRO A 102 -3.20 -14.46 3.06
C PRO A 102 -2.68 -13.19 3.76
N PHE A 103 -3.51 -12.16 3.90
CA PHE A 103 -3.05 -10.85 4.39
C PHE A 103 -2.98 -10.70 5.91
N TRP A 104 -4.02 -11.14 6.62
CA TRP A 104 -4.12 -10.94 8.07
C TRP A 104 -4.64 -12.22 8.71
N LYS A 105 -3.94 -12.70 9.74
CA LYS A 105 -4.33 -13.90 10.50
C LYS A 105 -5.58 -13.66 11.37
N GLU A 106 -5.96 -12.40 11.56
CA GLU A 106 -7.05 -11.95 12.42
C GLU A 106 -7.77 -10.76 11.75
N SER A 107 -9.08 -10.61 11.98
CA SER A 107 -9.83 -9.42 11.53
C SER A 107 -9.40 -8.22 12.35
N ILE A 108 -8.93 -7.16 11.68
CA ILE A 108 -8.56 -5.89 12.31
C ILE A 108 -9.59 -4.79 11.98
N PRO A 109 -9.73 -3.74 12.80
CA PRO A 109 -10.54 -2.59 12.43
C PRO A 109 -10.10 -2.01 11.07
N LEU A 110 -11.06 -1.50 10.29
CA LEU A 110 -10.81 -0.95 8.96
C LEU A 110 -9.78 0.20 9.00
N TYR A 111 -9.82 1.05 10.03
CA TYR A 111 -8.85 2.13 10.17
C TYR A 111 -7.41 1.62 10.26
N GLN A 112 -7.19 0.45 10.88
CA GLN A 112 -5.85 -0.11 11.06
C GLN A 112 -5.31 -0.62 9.74
N ALA A 113 -6.13 -1.30 8.94
CA ALA A 113 -5.76 -1.71 7.58
C ALA A 113 -5.42 -0.49 6.69
N ILE A 114 -6.17 0.61 6.82
CA ILE A 114 -5.87 1.85 6.10
C ILE A 114 -4.52 2.42 6.56
N ALA A 115 -4.24 2.44 7.86
CA ALA A 115 -3.01 2.96 8.43
C ALA A 115 -1.76 2.20 7.92
N ASP A 116 -1.78 0.87 8.05
CA ASP A 116 -0.67 -0.02 7.74
C ASP A 116 -0.21 0.12 6.28
N ASP A 117 -1.16 0.22 5.33
CA ASP A 117 -0.87 0.33 3.89
C ASP A 117 -0.76 1.77 3.38
N SER A 118 -0.85 2.80 4.25
CA SER A 118 -0.73 4.21 3.87
C SER A 118 0.25 5.01 4.74
N TYR A 119 -0.22 5.82 5.68
CA TYR A 119 0.62 6.79 6.36
C TYR A 119 1.65 6.15 7.30
N GLU A 120 1.41 4.95 7.83
CA GLU A 120 2.43 4.23 8.61
C GLU A 120 3.57 3.78 7.71
N HIS A 121 3.25 3.39 6.47
CA HIS A 121 4.23 3.01 5.45
C HIS A 121 5.21 4.15 5.12
N TYR A 122 4.76 5.42 5.17
CA TYR A 122 5.68 6.56 5.08
C TYR A 122 6.65 6.61 6.27
N HIS A 123 6.14 6.43 7.49
CA HIS A 123 6.97 6.45 8.70
C HIS A 123 8.01 5.33 8.72
N GLU A 124 7.69 4.16 8.16
CA GLU A 124 8.62 3.05 8.01
C GLU A 124 9.81 3.41 7.10
N HIS A 125 9.55 4.15 6.02
CA HIS A 125 10.53 4.38 4.95
C HIS A 125 11.29 5.69 5.04
N LEU A 126 10.71 6.71 5.69
CA LEU A 126 11.33 8.02 5.90
C LEU A 126 12.73 7.96 6.54
N PRO A 127 13.03 7.11 7.55
CA PRO A 127 14.36 7.04 8.14
C PRO A 127 15.44 6.63 7.13
N SER A 128 15.18 5.63 6.29
CA SER A 128 16.13 5.16 5.28
C SER A 128 16.33 6.18 4.15
N LEU A 129 15.26 6.88 3.75
CA LEU A 129 15.37 7.97 2.78
C LEU A 129 16.20 9.13 3.33
N ARG A 130 16.03 9.49 4.61
CA ARG A 130 16.83 10.53 5.27
C ARG A 130 18.31 10.14 5.32
N ALA A 131 18.62 8.92 5.73
CA ALA A 131 20.00 8.41 5.73
C ALA A 131 20.63 8.49 4.34
N TRP A 132 19.90 8.10 3.29
CA TRP A 132 20.38 8.19 1.91
C TRP A 132 20.67 9.63 1.46
N ILE A 133 19.87 10.62 1.90
CA ILE A 133 20.10 12.05 1.61
C ILE A 133 21.35 12.55 2.34
N ASP A 134 21.52 12.19 3.60
CA ASP A 134 22.65 12.63 4.44
C ASP A 134 24.00 12.03 3.98
N GLU A 135 23.96 10.93 3.23
CA GLU A 135 25.13 10.25 2.64
C GLU A 135 25.54 10.79 1.25
N GLN A 136 24.81 11.75 0.68
CA GLN A 136 25.18 12.44 -0.58
C GLN A 136 26.16 13.61 -0.34
#